data_AF-A0A955ZAI0-F1
#
_entry.id   AF-A0A955ZAI0-F1
#
_cell.length_a   1.000
_cell.length_b   1.000
_cell.length_c   1.000
_cell.angle_alpha   90.00
_cell.angle_beta   90.00
_cell.angle_gamma   90.00
#
_symmetry.space_group_name_H-M   'P 1'
#
loop_
_entity.id
_entity.type
_entity.pdbx_description
1 polymer ?
#
loop_
_entity_poly.entity_id
_entity_poly.type
_entity_poly.pdbx_seq_one_letter_code
_entity_poly.pdbx_strand_id
1 'polypeptide(L)'
;MTSARACLVAIVVGTVACGAKALPEPILLVEPPAVVPTSATACPPPVGDDAQVQSAFAYARGCVALVDADVSPVTARPTVWRHEAGEWREIPLPGSADDRVNHGWVAAATDGFVIVGVLDTRVESTGPELTIVRSFDGGATWQPPVFVAKPHYFAAVKSLDVRVGGLASITLELDDDYGDGAAPGTYRVDSGDRGGTWGVVRLVGATSTTAR
;
A
#
# COMPACT_ATOMS: atom_id res chain seq x y z
N MET A 1 24.09 10.76 -40.73
CA MET A 1 24.26 9.30 -40.48
C MET A 1 25.50 9.12 -39.63
N THR A 2 25.33 8.99 -38.31
CA THR A 2 26.43 8.81 -37.35
C THR A 2 26.12 7.56 -36.54
N SER A 3 26.85 6.50 -36.85
CA SER A 3 26.73 5.18 -36.24
C SER A 3 27.41 5.19 -34.87
N ALA A 4 26.63 5.01 -33.80
CA ALA A 4 27.16 4.73 -32.47
C ALA A 4 27.53 3.23 -32.41
N ARG A 5 28.82 2.94 -32.22
CA ARG A 5 29.30 1.58 -31.96
C ARG A 5 29.15 1.28 -30.47
N ALA A 6 28.40 0.23 -30.14
CA ALA A 6 28.35 -0.35 -28.80
C ALA A 6 29.65 -1.14 -28.53
N CYS A 7 30.32 -0.86 -27.42
CA CYS A 7 31.39 -1.71 -26.90
C CYS A 7 30.76 -2.82 -26.04
N LEU A 8 30.81 -4.04 -26.55
CA LEU A 8 30.58 -5.26 -25.78
C LEU A 8 31.83 -5.51 -24.92
N VAL A 9 31.71 -5.40 -23.60
CA VAL A 9 32.79 -5.76 -22.67
C VAL A 9 32.63 -7.23 -22.31
N ALA A 10 33.44 -8.08 -22.95
CA ALA A 10 33.67 -9.45 -22.49
C ALA A 10 34.81 -9.43 -21.47
N ILE A 11 34.53 -9.85 -20.25
CA ILE A 11 35.54 -9.99 -19.19
C ILE A 11 36.36 -11.25 -19.49
N VAL A 12 37.55 -11.05 -20.08
CA VAL A 12 38.62 -12.05 -20.12
C VAL A 12 39.75 -11.53 -19.24
N VAL A 13 40.13 -12.33 -18.24
CA VAL A 13 41.20 -12.03 -17.28
C VAL A 13 42.53 -11.91 -18.03
N GLY A 14 43.01 -10.69 -18.20
CA GLY A 14 44.31 -10.37 -18.77
C GLY A 14 44.73 -8.95 -18.38
N THR A 15 45.85 -8.84 -17.67
CA THR A 15 46.44 -7.58 -17.22
C THR A 15 46.82 -6.68 -18.39
N VAL A 16 46.15 -5.53 -18.51
CA VAL A 16 46.56 -4.42 -19.38
C VAL A 16 47.12 -3.31 -18.49
N ALA A 17 48.41 -3.00 -18.64
CA ALA A 17 49.04 -1.86 -18.00
C ALA A 17 48.82 -0.61 -18.86
N CYS A 18 47.85 0.23 -18.47
CA CYS A 18 47.69 1.59 -18.99
C CYS A 18 48.11 2.60 -17.94
N GLY A 19 48.87 3.62 -18.36
CA GLY A 19 49.49 4.63 -17.51
C GLY A 19 48.49 5.32 -16.56
N ALA A 20 48.79 5.21 -15.26
CA ALA A 20 47.97 5.76 -14.19
C ALA A 20 48.04 7.30 -14.18
N LYS A 21 46.94 7.94 -14.60
CA LYS A 21 46.61 9.30 -14.14
C LYS A 21 46.00 9.14 -12.74
N ALA A 22 46.56 9.82 -11.74
CA ALA A 22 46.08 9.74 -10.36
C ALA A 22 44.57 10.01 -10.32
N LEU A 23 43.79 9.02 -9.90
CA LEU A 23 42.36 9.18 -9.64
C LEU A 23 42.19 9.99 -8.34
N PRO A 24 41.17 10.84 -8.25
CA PRO A 24 40.84 11.53 -7.01
C PRO A 24 40.57 10.51 -5.89
N GLU A 25 40.90 10.88 -4.65
CA GLU A 25 40.75 10.02 -3.48
C GLU A 25 39.34 9.41 -3.41
N PRO A 26 39.22 8.13 -3.01
CA PRO A 26 37.93 7.48 -2.89
C PRO A 26 37.05 8.25 -1.90
N ILE A 27 35.95 8.78 -2.40
CA ILE A 27 34.89 9.36 -1.55
C ILE A 27 34.35 8.21 -0.70
N LEU A 28 34.66 8.25 0.60
CA LEU A 28 34.14 7.31 1.57
C LEU A 28 32.63 7.52 1.66
N LEU A 29 31.85 6.70 0.96
CA LEU A 29 30.40 6.63 1.15
C LEU A 29 30.17 6.01 2.53
N VAL A 30 30.01 6.86 3.54
CA VAL A 30 29.54 6.44 4.86
C VAL A 30 28.10 5.98 4.66
N GLU A 31 27.87 4.67 4.69
CA GLU A 31 26.52 4.13 4.70
C GLU A 31 25.78 4.73 5.92
N PRO A 32 24.60 5.35 5.72
CA PRO A 32 23.81 5.80 6.86
C PRO A 32 23.53 4.60 7.76
N PRO A 33 23.54 4.78 9.09
CA PRO A 33 23.31 3.69 10.01
C PRO A 33 21.99 3.00 9.63
N ALA A 34 22.02 1.68 9.49
CA ALA A 34 20.82 0.90 9.28
C ALA A 34 19.83 1.26 10.39
N VAL A 35 18.71 1.87 10.01
CA VAL A 35 17.60 2.13 10.93
C VAL A 35 17.05 0.76 11.30
N VAL A 36 17.51 0.22 12.43
CA VAL A 36 16.95 -1.01 13.00
C VAL A 36 15.53 -0.65 13.42
N PRO A 37 14.47 -1.24 12.85
CA PRO A 37 13.12 -1.01 13.34
C PRO A 37 13.06 -1.55 14.76
N THR A 38 13.06 -0.64 15.74
CA THR A 38 12.71 -0.98 17.11
C THR A 38 11.32 -1.61 17.08
N SER A 39 11.26 -2.88 17.49
CA SER A 39 10.09 -3.72 17.64
C SER A 39 8.76 -2.95 17.73
N ALA A 40 7.90 -3.18 16.73
CA ALA A 40 6.57 -2.61 16.52
C ALA A 40 5.52 -3.03 17.60
N THR A 41 5.91 -3.17 18.86
CA THR A 41 5.12 -3.88 19.88
C THR A 41 4.22 -2.99 20.75
N ALA A 42 4.09 -1.69 20.49
CA ALA A 42 3.30 -0.82 21.39
C ALA A 42 2.53 0.29 20.68
N CYS A 43 1.78 -0.03 19.62
CA CYS A 43 0.84 0.94 19.02
C CYS A 43 -0.58 0.44 18.67
N PRO A 44 -1.19 -0.51 19.39
CA PRO A 44 -2.64 -0.66 19.27
C PRO A 44 -3.33 0.49 20.04
N PRO A 45 -4.30 1.21 19.44
CA PRO A 45 -5.15 2.14 20.17
C PRO A 45 -5.95 1.43 21.28
N PRO A 46 -6.36 2.15 22.34
CA PRO A 46 -7.26 1.63 23.37
C PRO A 46 -8.67 1.56 22.78
N VAL A 47 -8.95 0.48 22.07
CA VAL A 47 -10.27 0.21 21.50
C VAL A 47 -11.13 -0.56 22.49
N GLY A 48 -12.45 -0.34 22.47
CA GLY A 48 -13.39 -1.08 23.31
C GLY A 48 -13.55 -2.55 22.86
N ASP A 49 -14.28 -3.35 23.64
CA ASP A 49 -14.47 -4.79 23.38
C ASP A 49 -15.16 -5.08 22.03
N ASP A 50 -15.94 -4.13 21.51
CA ASP A 50 -16.68 -4.23 20.25
C ASP A 50 -15.89 -3.70 19.04
N ALA A 51 -14.60 -3.39 19.22
CA ALA A 51 -13.75 -2.81 18.20
C ALA A 51 -12.48 -3.64 17.98
N GLN A 52 -12.03 -3.71 16.73
CA GLN A 52 -10.85 -4.48 16.34
C GLN A 52 -9.85 -3.61 15.59
N VAL A 53 -8.59 -3.66 16.02
CA VAL A 53 -7.47 -3.11 15.26
C VAL A 53 -7.20 -4.03 14.08
N GLN A 54 -7.55 -3.58 12.87
CA GLN A 54 -7.33 -4.34 11.63
C GLN A 54 -5.85 -4.27 11.22
N SER A 55 -5.25 -3.11 11.39
CA SER A 55 -3.83 -2.87 11.10
C SER A 55 -3.33 -1.67 11.88
N ALA A 56 -2.06 -1.69 12.25
CA ALA A 56 -1.40 -0.58 12.93
C ALA A 56 0.03 -0.42 12.40
N PHE A 57 0.47 0.82 12.29
CA PHE A 57 1.80 1.16 11.82
C PHE A 57 2.39 2.28 12.69
N ALA A 58 3.68 2.15 12.98
CA ALA A 58 4.45 3.17 13.67
C ALA A 58 5.36 3.90 12.66
N TYR A 59 5.53 5.20 12.87
CA TYR A 59 6.46 6.04 12.11
C TYR A 59 7.16 7.04 13.02
N ALA A 60 8.09 7.81 12.44
CA ALA A 60 8.95 8.73 13.19
C ALA A 60 8.19 9.77 14.05
N ARG A 61 6.91 10.05 13.77
CA ARG A 61 6.12 11.07 14.51
C ARG A 61 4.95 10.50 15.30
N GLY A 62 4.80 9.17 15.37
CA GLY A 62 3.71 8.56 16.13
C GLY A 62 3.23 7.26 15.50
N CYS A 63 1.96 6.97 15.69
CA CYS A 63 1.34 5.76 15.20
C CYS A 63 0.00 6.04 14.55
N VAL A 64 -0.33 5.22 13.55
CA VAL A 64 -1.65 5.21 12.93
C VAL A 64 -2.17 3.78 12.90
N ALA A 65 -3.43 3.62 13.27
CA ALA A 65 -4.13 2.36 13.25
C ALA A 65 -5.46 2.49 12.50
N LEU A 66 -5.82 1.44 11.78
CA LEU A 66 -7.16 1.25 11.26
C LEU A 66 -7.93 0.41 12.28
N VAL A 67 -8.99 0.99 12.82
CA VAL A 67 -9.85 0.36 13.80
C VAL A 67 -11.22 0.19 13.18
N ASP A 68 -11.74 -1.02 13.24
CA ASP A 68 -13.13 -1.28 12.97
C ASP A 68 -13.92 -1.11 14.27
N ALA A 69 -14.70 -0.03 14.37
CA ALA A 69 -15.64 0.16 15.47
C ALA A 69 -16.95 -0.54 15.05
N ASP A 70 -17.38 -1.56 15.80
CA ASP A 70 -18.50 -2.46 15.45
C ASP A 70 -18.08 -3.62 14.52
N VAL A 71 -17.32 -4.58 15.08
CA VAL A 71 -16.88 -5.81 14.39
C VAL A 71 -18.09 -6.61 13.90
N SER A 72 -18.54 -6.28 12.72
CA SER A 72 -19.66 -6.90 12.03
C SER A 72 -19.28 -6.94 10.56
N PRO A 73 -19.37 -8.12 9.92
CA PRO A 73 -18.94 -8.27 8.53
C PRO A 73 -19.76 -7.42 7.55
N VAL A 74 -20.85 -6.78 8.00
CA VAL A 74 -21.77 -5.99 7.19
C VAL A 74 -22.02 -4.57 7.70
N THR A 75 -21.47 -4.19 8.86
CA THR A 75 -21.68 -2.84 9.43
C THR A 75 -20.41 -2.23 9.99
N ALA A 76 -19.25 -2.76 9.61
CA ALA A 76 -17.96 -2.24 10.01
C ALA A 76 -17.84 -0.74 9.69
N ARG A 77 -17.27 0.00 10.64
CA ARG A 77 -17.05 1.45 10.56
C ARG A 77 -15.56 1.71 10.75
N PRO A 78 -14.78 1.58 9.68
CA PRO A 78 -13.36 1.81 9.75
C PRO A 78 -13.10 3.27 10.13
N THR A 79 -12.35 3.44 11.21
CA THR A 79 -11.87 4.72 11.71
C THR A 79 -10.35 4.68 11.71
N VAL A 80 -9.73 5.84 11.46
CA VAL A 80 -8.28 5.95 11.58
C VAL A 80 -7.95 6.56 12.92
N TRP A 81 -7.15 5.87 13.71
CA TRP A 81 -6.68 6.33 15.01
C TRP A 81 -5.25 6.78 14.88
N ARG A 82 -4.93 7.95 15.45
CA ARG A 82 -3.57 8.48 15.48
C ARG A 82 -3.11 8.70 16.91
N HIS A 83 -1.89 8.28 17.21
CA HIS A 83 -1.23 8.55 18.48
C HIS A 83 -0.26 9.71 18.34
N GLU A 84 -0.51 10.80 19.06
CA GLU A 84 0.34 11.99 19.10
C GLU A 84 0.49 12.49 20.53
N ALA A 85 1.71 12.86 20.91
CA ALA A 85 2.01 13.45 22.22
C ALA A 85 1.47 12.64 23.42
N GLY A 86 1.36 11.31 23.27
CA GLY A 86 0.87 10.42 24.32
C GLY A 86 -0.63 10.14 24.28
N GLU A 87 -1.40 10.81 23.42
CA GLU A 87 -2.84 10.66 23.32
C GLU A 87 -3.27 10.03 21.99
N TRP A 88 -4.32 9.21 22.06
CA TRP A 88 -4.98 8.64 20.89
C TRP A 88 -6.14 9.52 20.47
N ARG A 89 -6.23 9.80 19.18
CA ARG A 89 -7.31 10.55 18.57
C ARG A 89 -7.91 9.78 17.41
N GLU A 90 -9.23 9.62 17.45
CA GLU A 90 -10.01 9.15 16.31
C GLU A 90 -10.07 10.23 15.23
N ILE A 91 -9.85 9.82 13.99
CA ILE A 91 -9.92 10.64 12.80
C ILE A 91 -10.98 10.00 11.90
N PRO A 92 -12.16 10.63 11.75
CA PRO A 92 -13.22 10.10 10.92
C PRO A 92 -12.75 10.07 9.46
N LEU A 93 -13.04 8.98 8.77
CA LEU A 93 -12.73 8.86 7.35
C LEU A 93 -13.81 9.59 6.53
N PRO A 94 -13.43 10.32 5.46
CA PRO A 94 -14.41 10.88 4.54
C PRO A 94 -15.32 9.76 3.99
N GLY A 95 -16.63 9.89 4.16
CA GLY A 95 -17.62 8.92 3.68
C GLY A 95 -17.96 7.78 4.66
N SER A 96 -17.32 7.69 5.84
CA SER A 96 -17.60 6.62 6.82
C SER A 96 -18.88 6.82 7.63
N ALA A 97 -19.53 7.99 7.53
CA ALA A 97 -20.70 8.33 8.34
C ALA A 97 -22.00 7.66 7.84
N ASP A 98 -22.11 7.42 6.53
CA ASP A 98 -23.37 7.00 5.89
C ASP A 98 -23.30 5.64 5.19
N ASP A 99 -22.10 5.13 4.88
CA ASP A 99 -21.91 3.88 4.14
C ASP A 99 -21.31 2.78 5.03
N ARG A 100 -21.98 1.63 5.06
CA ARG A 100 -21.46 0.38 5.65
C ARG A 100 -20.23 -0.04 4.85
N VAL A 101 -19.06 -0.06 5.47
CA VAL A 101 -17.82 -0.51 4.83
C VAL A 101 -17.50 -1.89 5.37
N ASN A 102 -17.40 -2.91 4.52
CA ASN A 102 -17.21 -4.27 5.03
C ASN A 102 -15.77 -4.52 5.46
N HIS A 103 -14.79 -4.07 4.67
CA HIS A 103 -13.38 -4.26 5.00
C HIS A 103 -12.53 -3.05 4.64
N GLY A 104 -11.53 -2.79 5.48
CA GLY A 104 -10.58 -1.72 5.28
C GLY A 104 -9.14 -2.20 5.41
N TRP A 105 -8.25 -1.62 4.61
CA TRP A 105 -6.80 -1.78 4.72
C TRP A 105 -6.17 -0.41 4.88
N VAL A 106 -5.13 -0.29 5.70
CA VAL A 106 -4.30 0.91 5.76
C VAL A 106 -2.84 0.53 5.59
N ALA A 107 -2.11 1.38 4.88
CA ALA A 107 -0.67 1.32 4.78
C ALA A 107 -0.11 2.73 4.74
N ALA A 108 1.16 2.85 5.07
CA ALA A 108 1.85 4.13 5.05
C ALA A 108 3.29 3.96 4.56
N ALA A 109 3.80 4.99 3.91
CA ALA A 109 5.21 5.08 3.58
C ALA A 109 6.04 5.11 4.87
N THR A 110 7.27 4.60 4.82
CA THR A 110 8.18 4.59 5.99
C THR A 110 8.59 5.98 6.48
N ASP A 111 8.44 7.01 5.63
CA ASP A 111 8.59 8.42 6.04
C ASP A 111 7.38 8.94 6.84
N GLY A 112 6.30 8.17 6.91
CA GLY A 112 5.05 8.49 7.58
C GLY A 112 4.27 9.66 6.97
N PHE A 113 4.70 10.19 5.82
CA PHE A 113 4.03 11.32 5.18
C PHE A 113 2.81 10.85 4.40
N VAL A 114 2.92 9.74 3.67
CA VAL A 114 1.82 9.23 2.86
C VAL A 114 1.14 8.09 3.59
N ILE A 115 -0.15 8.28 3.90
CA ILE A 115 -1.03 7.22 4.40
C ILE A 115 -2.08 6.97 3.34
N VAL A 116 -2.33 5.70 3.03
CA VAL A 116 -3.37 5.27 2.10
C VAL A 116 -4.27 4.27 2.82
N GLY A 117 -5.57 4.54 2.80
CA GLY A 117 -6.61 3.62 3.20
C GLY A 117 -7.37 3.11 1.98
N VAL A 118 -7.69 1.82 1.96
CA VAL A 118 -8.57 1.20 0.97
C VAL A 118 -9.81 0.73 1.71
N LEU A 119 -10.97 1.20 1.29
CA LEU A 119 -12.27 0.86 1.85
C LEU A 119 -13.07 0.10 0.79
N ASP A 120 -13.49 -1.11 1.11
CA ASP A 120 -14.46 -1.85 0.30
C ASP A 120 -15.86 -1.59 0.86
N THR A 121 -16.50 -0.55 0.33
CA THR A 121 -17.80 -0.05 0.78
C THR A 121 -18.98 -0.84 0.19
N ARG A 122 -18.70 -1.89 -0.60
CA ARG A 122 -19.69 -2.55 -1.47
C ARG A 122 -19.51 -4.05 -1.61
N VAL A 123 -18.94 -4.73 -0.62
CA VAL A 123 -18.96 -6.20 -0.58
C VAL A 123 -20.44 -6.63 -0.59
N GLU A 124 -20.84 -7.41 -1.60
CA GLU A 124 -22.24 -7.80 -1.93
C GLU A 124 -23.13 -6.75 -2.64
N SER A 125 -22.62 -5.55 -2.90
CA SER A 125 -23.24 -4.62 -3.86
C SER A 125 -22.55 -4.76 -5.21
N THR A 126 -23.28 -4.54 -6.30
CA THR A 126 -22.79 -4.67 -7.68
C THR A 126 -21.69 -3.66 -8.04
N GLY A 127 -21.22 -2.84 -7.08
CA GLY A 127 -20.17 -1.86 -7.30
C GLY A 127 -18.78 -2.50 -7.37
N PRO A 128 -18.10 -2.43 -8.52
CA PRO A 128 -16.77 -2.97 -8.68
C PRO A 128 -15.72 -1.95 -8.27
N GLU A 129 -15.93 -1.14 -7.22
CA GLU A 129 -15.03 -0.03 -6.90
C GLU A 129 -14.57 -0.08 -5.45
N LEU A 130 -13.28 0.17 -5.25
CA LEU A 130 -12.67 0.45 -3.97
C LEU A 130 -12.61 1.96 -3.77
N THR A 131 -12.83 2.41 -2.54
CA THR A 131 -12.65 3.80 -2.16
C THR A 131 -11.26 3.99 -1.56
N ILE A 132 -10.49 4.92 -2.11
CA ILE A 132 -9.13 5.24 -1.68
C ILE A 132 -9.14 6.57 -0.97
N VAL A 133 -8.75 6.54 0.30
CA VAL A 133 -8.55 7.72 1.14
C VAL A 133 -7.07 7.93 1.39
N ARG A 134 -6.62 9.18 1.40
CA ARG A 134 -5.19 9.50 1.45
C ARG A 134 -4.91 10.67 2.36
N SER A 135 -3.79 10.61 3.05
CA SER A 135 -3.23 11.73 3.78
C SER A 135 -1.77 11.93 3.38
N PHE A 136 -1.35 13.20 3.32
CA PHE A 136 0.03 13.61 3.04
C PHE A 136 0.72 14.27 4.24
N ASP A 137 0.06 14.24 5.40
CA ASP A 137 0.49 14.90 6.63
C ASP A 137 0.36 13.97 7.85
N GLY A 138 0.55 12.67 7.65
CA GLY A 138 0.53 11.68 8.72
C GLY A 138 -0.87 11.42 9.30
N GLY A 139 -1.91 11.64 8.51
CA GLY A 139 -3.31 11.43 8.87
C GLY A 139 -4.00 12.67 9.44
N ALA A 140 -3.34 13.84 9.50
CA ALA A 140 -3.95 15.06 10.05
C ALA A 140 -5.11 15.56 9.19
N THR A 141 -4.94 15.52 7.87
CA THR A 141 -5.95 15.85 6.88
C THR A 141 -6.05 14.77 5.81
N TRP A 142 -7.25 14.61 5.27
CA TRP A 142 -7.55 13.65 4.21
C TRP A 142 -7.86 14.37 2.91
N GLN A 143 -7.32 13.82 1.82
CA GLN A 143 -7.63 14.25 0.47
C GLN A 143 -9.02 13.76 0.07
N PRO A 144 -9.65 14.37 -0.96
CA PRO A 144 -10.86 13.83 -1.56
C PRO A 144 -10.67 12.36 -1.97
N PRO A 145 -11.70 11.50 -1.75
CA PRO A 145 -11.64 10.09 -2.13
C PRO A 145 -11.40 9.90 -3.63
N VAL A 146 -10.69 8.83 -3.97
CA VAL A 146 -10.49 8.36 -5.35
C VAL A 146 -11.03 6.94 -5.46
N PHE A 147 -11.55 6.55 -6.63
CA PHE A 147 -12.12 5.23 -6.85
C PHE A 147 -11.19 4.37 -7.70
N VAL A 148 -11.11 3.09 -7.37
CA VAL A 148 -10.31 2.10 -8.10
C VAL A 148 -11.20 0.94 -8.49
N ALA A 149 -11.27 0.65 -9.79
CA ALA A 149 -12.01 -0.49 -10.28
C ALA A 149 -11.43 -1.81 -9.70
N LYS A 150 -12.32 -2.77 -9.46
CA LYS A 150 -12.05 -4.17 -9.16
C LYS A 150 -12.23 -4.97 -10.45
N PRO A 151 -11.56 -6.12 -10.58
CA PRO A 151 -11.83 -7.04 -11.69
C PRO A 151 -13.21 -7.70 -11.54
N HIS A 152 -13.71 -7.82 -10.30
CA HIS A 152 -15.00 -8.40 -9.95
C HIS A 152 -15.46 -7.84 -8.59
N TYR A 153 -16.77 -7.80 -8.30
CA TYR A 153 -17.25 -7.27 -7.00
C TYR A 153 -16.87 -8.17 -5.80
N PHE A 154 -16.70 -9.49 -6.02
CA PHE A 154 -16.14 -10.43 -5.03
C PHE A 154 -14.61 -10.39 -4.90
N ALA A 155 -13.89 -9.62 -5.73
CA ALA A 155 -12.44 -9.55 -5.60
C ALA A 155 -12.06 -8.85 -4.29
N ALA A 156 -11.40 -9.58 -3.39
CA ALA A 156 -11.01 -9.08 -2.08
C ALA A 156 -9.62 -8.45 -2.12
N VAL A 157 -9.43 -7.35 -1.38
CA VAL A 157 -8.08 -6.82 -1.17
C VAL A 157 -7.28 -7.78 -0.30
N LYS A 158 -6.07 -8.12 -0.73
CA LYS A 158 -5.15 -8.97 0.02
C LYS A 158 -4.02 -8.19 0.64
N SER A 159 -3.53 -7.16 -0.05
CA SER A 159 -2.46 -6.32 0.47
C SER A 159 -2.53 -4.92 -0.12
N LEU A 160 -2.09 -3.95 0.67
CA LEU A 160 -1.78 -2.60 0.26
C LEU A 160 -0.33 -2.30 0.63
N ASP A 161 0.51 -1.97 -0.35
CA ASP A 161 1.90 -1.55 -0.17
C ASP A 161 2.02 -0.06 -0.49
N VAL A 162 2.72 0.70 0.36
CA VAL A 162 3.00 2.13 0.14
C VAL A 162 4.47 2.38 0.42
N ARG A 163 5.18 2.94 -0.56
CA ARG A 163 6.63 3.19 -0.49
C ARG A 163 6.93 4.67 -0.35
N VAL A 164 8.17 4.97 0.05
CA VAL A 164 8.72 6.34 0.03
C VAL A 164 8.52 6.96 -1.35
N GLY A 165 8.11 8.23 -1.37
CA GLY A 165 7.77 8.95 -2.59
C GLY A 165 6.32 8.76 -3.05
N GLY A 166 5.59 7.79 -2.49
CA GLY A 166 4.16 7.59 -2.76
C GLY A 166 3.82 6.54 -3.80
N LEU A 167 4.76 5.68 -4.18
CA LEU A 167 4.41 4.54 -5.00
C LEU A 167 3.53 3.61 -4.17
N ALA A 168 2.36 3.28 -4.67
CA ALA A 168 1.42 2.41 -3.99
C ALA A 168 0.96 1.27 -4.89
N SER A 169 0.70 0.11 -4.30
CA SER A 169 0.20 -1.06 -5.00
C SER A 169 -0.91 -1.73 -4.18
N ILE A 170 -2.00 -2.08 -4.84
CA ILE A 170 -3.07 -2.91 -4.29
C ILE A 170 -3.00 -4.26 -4.96
N THR A 171 -3.00 -5.32 -4.14
CA THR A 171 -3.18 -6.70 -4.60
C THR A 171 -4.60 -7.12 -4.27
N LEU A 172 -5.31 -7.63 -5.27
CA LEU A 172 -6.65 -8.19 -5.15
C LEU A 172 -6.60 -9.69 -5.45
N GLU A 173 -7.53 -10.45 -4.90
CA GLU A 173 -7.72 -11.86 -5.23
C GLU A 173 -9.18 -12.12 -5.56
N LEU A 174 -9.37 -12.83 -6.65
CA LEU A 174 -10.64 -13.43 -7.03
C LEU A 174 -10.44 -14.95 -6.98
N ASP A 175 -11.19 -15.62 -6.12
CA ASP A 175 -11.05 -17.05 -5.85
C ASP A 175 -11.76 -17.94 -6.87
N ASP A 176 -12.85 -17.45 -7.48
CA ASP A 176 -13.65 -18.19 -8.47
C ASP A 176 -14.06 -17.31 -9.68
N ASP A 177 -14.55 -17.93 -10.76
CA ASP A 177 -14.92 -17.24 -12.00
C ASP A 177 -16.28 -16.54 -11.94
N TYR A 178 -17.14 -16.91 -10.98
CA TYR A 178 -18.50 -16.41 -10.72
C TYR A 178 -19.41 -16.24 -11.96
N GLY A 179 -19.04 -16.83 -13.11
CA GLY A 179 -19.79 -16.82 -14.35
C GLY A 179 -19.89 -15.48 -15.11
N ASP A 180 -19.13 -14.44 -14.76
CA ASP A 180 -19.26 -13.11 -15.37
C ASP A 180 -18.10 -12.70 -16.30
N GLY A 181 -17.13 -13.61 -16.48
CA GLY A 181 -16.00 -13.45 -17.39
C GLY A 181 -14.72 -12.92 -16.74
N ALA A 182 -14.75 -12.57 -15.45
CA ALA A 182 -13.53 -12.31 -14.70
C ALA A 182 -12.78 -13.63 -14.41
N ALA A 183 -11.49 -13.69 -14.74
CA ALA A 183 -10.69 -14.88 -14.48
C ALA A 183 -10.32 -14.97 -12.98
N PRO A 184 -10.43 -16.13 -12.32
CA PRO A 184 -9.93 -16.27 -10.95
C PRO A 184 -8.41 -16.10 -10.92
N GLY A 185 -7.92 -15.41 -9.90
CA GLY A 185 -6.49 -15.15 -9.72
C GLY A 185 -6.15 -13.93 -8.88
N THR A 186 -4.87 -13.65 -8.83
CA THR A 186 -4.29 -12.47 -8.20
C THR A 186 -4.21 -11.33 -9.22
N TYR A 187 -4.77 -10.20 -8.84
CA TYR A 187 -4.73 -8.96 -9.61
C TYR A 187 -3.89 -7.91 -8.90
N ARG A 188 -3.32 -7.00 -9.68
CA ARG A 188 -2.55 -5.86 -9.18
C ARG A 188 -2.95 -4.57 -9.88
N VAL A 189 -3.01 -3.50 -9.10
CA VAL A 189 -3.13 -2.14 -9.59
C VAL A 189 -2.15 -1.24 -8.85
N ASP A 190 -1.51 -0.33 -9.59
CA ASP A 190 -0.42 0.49 -9.08
C ASP A 190 -0.74 1.98 -9.25
N SER A 191 -0.20 2.78 -8.35
CA SER A 191 -0.21 4.24 -8.41
C SER A 191 1.21 4.78 -8.36
N GLY A 192 1.48 5.77 -9.23
CA GLY A 192 2.76 6.49 -9.29
C GLY A 192 2.75 7.84 -8.55
N ASP A 193 1.61 8.26 -8.01
CA ASP A 193 1.34 9.63 -7.57
C ASP A 193 0.68 9.70 -6.19
N ARG A 194 1.12 8.86 -5.26
CA ARG A 194 0.60 8.78 -3.87
C ARG A 194 -0.87 8.38 -3.82
N GLY A 195 -1.32 7.53 -4.74
CA GLY A 195 -2.70 7.06 -4.82
C GLY A 195 -3.68 8.07 -5.44
N GLY A 196 -3.20 9.14 -6.08
CA GLY A 196 -4.04 10.14 -6.74
C GLY A 196 -4.70 9.62 -8.00
N THR A 197 -3.98 8.78 -8.74
CA THR A 197 -4.46 8.04 -9.88
C THR A 197 -3.97 6.61 -9.77
N TRP A 198 -4.76 5.70 -10.35
CA TRP A 198 -4.48 4.28 -10.35
C TRP A 198 -4.49 3.77 -11.78
N GLY A 199 -3.55 2.88 -12.08
CA GLY A 199 -3.45 2.24 -13.38
C GLY A 199 -4.61 1.28 -13.65
N VAL A 200 -4.48 0.54 -14.75
CA VAL A 200 -5.40 -0.55 -15.08
C VAL A 200 -5.15 -1.74 -14.15
N VAL A 201 -6.21 -2.38 -13.68
CA VAL A 201 -6.15 -3.65 -12.94
C VAL A 201 -5.64 -4.75 -13.87
N ARG A 202 -4.59 -5.45 -13.44
CA ARG A 202 -3.92 -6.48 -14.25
C ARG A 202 -3.91 -7.82 -13.51
N LEU A 203 -4.27 -8.90 -14.21
CA LEU A 203 -4.06 -10.26 -13.71
C LEU A 203 -2.55 -10.55 -13.69
N VAL A 204 -2.01 -10.87 -12.52
CA VAL A 204 -0.57 -11.14 -12.31
C VAL A 204 -0.27 -12.60 -11.94
N GLY A 205 -1.29 -13.37 -11.57
CA GLY A 205 -1.19 -14.81 -11.37
C GLY A 205 -2.56 -15.46 -11.45
N ALA A 206 -2.79 -16.32 -12.44
CA ALA A 206 -4.04 -17.07 -12.56
C ALA A 206 -4.09 -18.20 -11.53
N THR A 207 -5.23 -18.38 -10.88
CA THR A 207 -5.48 -19.58 -10.06
C THR A 207 -5.83 -20.72 -11.01
N SER A 208 -5.14 -21.86 -10.91
CA SER A 208 -5.55 -23.04 -11.66
C SER A 208 -6.86 -23.56 -11.07
N THR A 209 -7.99 -23.27 -11.73
CA THR A 209 -9.24 -23.96 -11.47
C THR A 209 -9.05 -25.41 -11.88
N THR A 210 -8.73 -26.27 -10.91
CA THR A 210 -8.88 -27.70 -11.13
C THR A 210 -10.38 -27.93 -11.23
N ALA A 211 -10.87 -28.29 -12.41
CA ALA A 211 -12.29 -28.54 -12.64
C ALA A 211 -12.81 -29.47 -11.53
N ARG A 212 -13.73 -28.97 -10.71
CA ARG A 212 -14.41 -29.75 -9.68
C ARG A 212 -15.51 -30.61 -10.31
#